data_AF-A0A7C1TFX4-F1
#
_entry.id   AF-A0A7C1TFX4-F1
#
_cell.length_a   1.000
_cell.length_b   1.000
_cell.length_c   1.000
_cell.angle_alpha   90.00
_cell.angle_beta   90.00
_cell.angle_gamma   90.00
#
_symmetry.space_group_name_H-M   'P 1'
#
loop_
_entity.id
_entity.type
_entity.pdbx_description
1 polymer ?
#
loop_
_entity_poly.entity_id
_entity_poly.type
_entity_poly.pdbx_seq_one_letter_code
_entity_poly.pdbx_strand_id
1 'polypeptide(L)'
;MSNSSSDSIKSKAEYARLQRNGVVIFVCTVLAWCSFSNIAFSANDKLLPEGKFNNHQCVQCHKKTNANLVADWRMSVHGKGDAVANCVACHGNSHNGAAVKARQDETCIACHGGERKPVVHSYANSKHGLILKLEEKKWNWTQPLAQANYRTPGCAYCHMHAAGHNVSTMVRNADLLQKDSKEMESIKDATRQICQDCHAPRYFSRLFDNGEKMLEIARMKVREARDLLLQARKQYSTEELKPAEKRYQEMRSVHLKNVYLGIAHQSPDYQWWYGQPALDGDLLRIKGSISELRRIKNATLGQQTQCAQ
;
A
#
# COMPACT_ATOMS: atom_id res chain seq x y z
N MET A 1 18.73 23.78 74.16
CA MET A 1 20.13 23.32 74.15
C MET A 1 20.50 23.10 72.68
N SER A 2 21.00 24.12 71.95
CA SER A 2 22.44 24.44 71.70
C SER A 2 23.22 23.20 71.21
N ASN A 3 23.96 23.15 70.10
CA ASN A 3 24.78 24.11 69.34
C ASN A 3 25.10 23.45 67.96
N SER A 4 25.00 24.12 66.80
CA SER A 4 26.06 24.82 66.01
C SER A 4 27.31 24.03 65.57
N SER A 5 27.57 23.97 64.25
CA SER A 5 28.89 24.16 63.56
C SER A 5 28.74 23.77 62.07
N SER A 6 28.58 24.71 61.12
CA SER A 6 29.57 25.55 60.42
C SER A 6 30.18 24.90 59.16
N ASP A 7 30.05 25.62 58.04
CA ASP A 7 30.41 25.33 56.65
C ASP A 7 31.88 24.97 56.37
N SER A 8 32.12 24.28 55.25
CA SER A 8 33.36 24.44 54.48
C SER A 8 33.06 24.69 52.99
N ILE A 9 33.14 25.96 52.59
CA ILE A 9 33.09 26.44 51.22
C ILE A 9 34.44 26.14 50.54
N LYS A 10 34.45 25.26 49.53
CA LYS A 10 35.65 25.01 48.72
C LYS A 10 35.97 26.21 47.83
N SER A 11 37.25 26.56 47.73
CA SER A 11 37.70 27.76 47.02
C SER A 11 37.52 27.66 45.50
N LYS A 12 37.24 28.80 44.84
CA LYS A 12 37.09 28.91 43.37
C LYS A 12 38.31 28.39 42.58
N ALA A 13 39.50 28.39 43.17
CA ALA A 13 40.73 27.89 42.53
C ALA A 13 40.76 26.35 42.42
N GLU A 14 40.11 25.65 43.35
CA GLU A 14 40.02 24.18 43.37
C GLU A 14 39.05 23.67 42.29
N TYR A 15 37.95 24.40 42.05
CA TYR A 15 36.99 24.12 40.97
C TYR A 15 37.63 24.26 39.58
N ALA A 16 38.47 25.27 39.38
CA ALA A 16 39.14 25.51 38.09
C ALA A 16 40.18 24.43 37.75
N ARG A 17 40.86 23.85 38.75
CA ARG A 17 41.80 22.72 38.56
C ARG A 17 41.09 21.41 38.21
N LEU A 18 39.93 21.15 38.81
CA LEU A 18 39.12 19.96 38.52
C LEU A 18 38.50 20.01 37.12
N GLN A 19 38.06 21.20 36.66
CA GLN A 19 37.52 21.35 35.31
C GLN A 19 38.59 21.25 34.20
N ARG A 20 39.82 21.73 34.45
CA ARG A 20 40.91 21.66 33.47
C ARG A 20 41.44 20.23 33.26
N ASN A 21 41.41 19.40 34.30
CA ASN A 21 41.82 17.99 34.21
C ASN A 21 40.71 17.07 33.66
N GLY A 22 39.43 17.41 33.89
CA GLY A 22 38.29 16.68 33.31
C GLY A 22 38.11 16.87 31.81
N VAL A 23 38.40 18.08 31.29
CA VAL A 23 38.29 18.38 29.84
C VAL A 23 39.43 17.73 29.03
N VAL A 24 40.64 17.61 29.59
CA VAL A 24 41.78 16.97 28.89
C VAL A 24 41.62 15.45 28.80
N ILE A 25 41.05 14.80 29.82
CA ILE A 25 40.78 13.36 29.81
C ILE A 25 39.61 12.99 28.88
N PHE A 26 38.63 13.90 28.71
CA PHE A 26 37.50 13.69 27.79
C PHE A 26 37.87 13.92 26.32
N VAL A 27 38.83 14.80 26.01
CA VAL A 27 39.29 15.06 24.64
C VAL A 27 40.22 13.95 24.12
N CYS A 28 41.02 13.31 24.98
CA CYS A 28 41.89 12.21 24.57
C CYS A 28 41.18 10.85 24.40
N THR A 29 40.03 10.63 25.06
CA THR A 29 39.23 9.40 24.88
C THR A 29 38.29 9.45 23.67
N VAL A 30 37.87 10.65 23.24
CA VAL A 30 37.05 10.83 22.03
C VAL A 30 37.88 10.71 20.74
N LEU A 31 39.18 11.01 20.78
CA LEU A 31 40.07 10.85 19.61
C LEU A 31 40.67 9.45 19.44
N ALA A 32 40.63 8.60 20.48
CA ALA A 32 41.09 7.20 20.40
C ALA A 32 39.98 6.20 20.02
N TRP A 33 38.73 6.66 19.87
CA TRP A 33 37.59 5.83 19.46
C TRP A 33 37.10 6.11 18.02
N CYS A 34 37.90 6.81 17.22
CA CYS A 34 37.66 6.99 15.78
C CYS A 34 38.55 6.08 14.90
N SER A 35 39.03 4.96 15.46
CA SER A 35 39.83 3.96 14.74
C SER A 35 39.31 2.55 15.00
N PHE A 36 38.01 2.35 14.85
CA PHE A 36 37.47 1.03 14.50
C PHE A 36 36.87 1.14 13.11
N SER A 37 37.75 0.85 12.15
CA SER A 37 37.48 0.19 10.89
C SER A 37 36.12 0.51 10.27
N ASN A 38 36.15 1.40 9.27
CA ASN A 38 35.29 1.23 8.10
C ASN A 38 35.62 -0.14 7.50
N ILE A 39 35.02 -1.21 8.05
CA ILE A 39 34.80 -2.42 7.29
C ILE A 39 33.72 -1.99 6.30
N ALA A 40 34.15 -1.43 5.17
CA ALA A 40 33.39 -1.55 3.96
C ALA A 40 33.04 -3.04 3.87
N PHE A 41 31.76 -3.35 4.06
CA PHE A 41 31.22 -4.66 3.74
C PHE A 41 31.43 -4.78 2.23
N SER A 42 32.60 -5.25 1.82
CA SER A 42 32.82 -5.68 0.46
C SER A 42 31.80 -6.77 0.27
N ALA A 43 30.82 -6.50 -0.60
CA ALA A 43 29.91 -7.52 -1.06
C ALA A 43 30.79 -8.73 -1.41
N ASN A 44 30.48 -9.86 -0.78
CA ASN A 44 31.15 -11.10 -1.07
C ASN A 44 30.76 -11.41 -2.53
N ASP A 45 31.60 -10.98 -3.49
CA ASP A 45 31.45 -11.22 -4.92
C ASP A 45 31.68 -12.70 -5.17
N LYS A 46 30.74 -13.53 -4.69
CA LYS A 46 30.48 -14.80 -5.33
C LYS A 46 30.00 -14.44 -6.72
N LEU A 47 30.87 -14.60 -7.70
CA LEU A 47 30.52 -14.63 -9.12
C LEU A 47 29.16 -15.32 -9.27
N LEU A 48 28.16 -14.55 -9.69
CA LEU A 48 26.81 -15.05 -9.90
C LEU A 48 26.93 -16.16 -10.95
N PRO A 49 26.28 -17.33 -10.74
CA PRO A 49 26.40 -18.42 -11.69
C PRO A 49 25.83 -17.96 -13.03
N GLU A 50 26.64 -18.13 -14.07
CA GLU A 50 26.24 -17.84 -15.45
C GLU A 50 25.26 -18.90 -15.97
N GLY A 51 24.43 -18.49 -16.91
CA GLY A 51 23.50 -19.39 -17.59
C GLY A 51 22.03 -19.03 -17.39
N LYS A 52 21.17 -19.92 -17.89
CA LYS A 52 19.71 -19.81 -17.79
C LYS A 52 19.18 -20.72 -16.69
N PHE A 53 18.32 -20.19 -15.84
CA PHE A 53 17.75 -20.89 -14.69
C PHE A 53 16.23 -20.95 -14.79
N ASN A 54 15.65 -22.09 -14.42
CA ASN A 54 14.23 -22.23 -14.19
C ASN A 54 13.87 -21.87 -12.74
N ASN A 55 12.58 -21.72 -12.45
CA ASN A 55 12.11 -21.31 -11.13
C ASN A 55 12.57 -22.27 -10.00
N HIS A 56 12.60 -23.58 -10.26
CA HIS A 56 13.04 -24.54 -9.26
C HIS A 56 14.52 -24.33 -8.87
N GLN A 57 15.39 -24.09 -9.86
CA GLN A 57 16.80 -23.76 -9.63
C GLN A 57 16.95 -22.43 -8.87
N CYS A 58 16.17 -21.40 -9.22
CA CYS A 58 16.13 -20.13 -8.50
C CYS A 58 15.81 -20.36 -7.01
N VAL A 59 14.70 -21.03 -6.73
CA VAL A 59 14.23 -21.29 -5.35
C VAL A 59 15.23 -22.15 -4.57
N GLN A 60 15.80 -23.19 -5.17
CA GLN A 60 16.77 -24.06 -4.50
C GLN A 60 18.05 -23.32 -4.09
N CYS A 61 18.60 -22.48 -4.98
CA CYS A 61 19.80 -21.72 -4.69
C CYS A 61 19.51 -20.57 -3.72
N HIS A 62 18.49 -19.75 -4.01
CA HIS A 62 18.15 -18.60 -3.18
C HIS A 62 17.67 -19.00 -1.77
N LYS A 63 17.07 -20.19 -1.58
CA LYS A 63 16.77 -20.67 -0.23
C LYS A 63 18.04 -20.87 0.60
N LYS A 64 19.16 -21.23 -0.01
CA LYS A 64 20.45 -21.43 0.67
C LYS A 64 21.19 -20.12 0.90
N THR A 65 21.12 -19.18 -0.04
CA THR A 65 21.86 -17.91 0.03
C THR A 65 21.09 -16.81 0.76
N ASN A 66 19.76 -16.80 0.64
CA ASN A 66 18.86 -15.87 1.30
C ASN A 66 17.49 -16.53 1.56
N ALA A 67 17.41 -17.27 2.67
CA ALA A 67 16.18 -18.01 3.02
C ALA A 67 14.96 -17.10 3.19
N ASN A 68 15.16 -15.86 3.70
CA ASN A 68 14.08 -14.90 3.93
C ASN A 68 13.45 -14.43 2.62
N LEU A 69 14.23 -14.19 1.56
CA LEU A 69 13.69 -13.84 0.24
C LEU A 69 12.68 -14.87 -0.26
N VAL A 70 13.04 -16.15 -0.17
CA VAL A 70 12.16 -17.24 -0.63
C VAL A 70 10.96 -17.42 0.30
N ALA A 71 11.14 -17.22 1.61
CA ALA A 71 10.05 -17.26 2.58
C ALA A 71 9.02 -16.14 2.31
N ASP A 72 9.48 -14.91 2.11
CA ASP A 72 8.64 -13.75 1.81
C ASP A 72 7.85 -13.94 0.52
N TRP A 73 8.51 -14.38 -0.55
CA TRP A 73 7.82 -14.69 -1.80
C TRP A 73 6.72 -15.75 -1.61
N ARG A 74 7.00 -16.82 -0.86
CA ARG A 74 6.01 -17.88 -0.54
C ARG A 74 4.84 -17.40 0.31
N MET A 75 5.03 -16.36 1.12
CA MET A 75 3.94 -15.74 1.90
C MET A 75 3.08 -14.78 1.07
N SER A 76 3.63 -14.27 -0.02
CA SER A 76 2.97 -13.31 -0.89
C SER A 76 1.84 -13.93 -1.73
N VAL A 77 0.93 -13.08 -2.21
CA VAL A 77 -0.09 -13.46 -3.21
C VAL A 77 0.51 -13.98 -4.51
N HIS A 78 1.79 -13.72 -4.80
CA HIS A 78 2.46 -14.22 -6.00
C HIS A 78 2.99 -15.66 -5.83
N GLY A 79 3.46 -16.02 -4.64
CA GLY A 79 4.12 -17.30 -4.38
C GLY A 79 3.38 -18.27 -3.46
N LYS A 80 2.26 -17.84 -2.85
CA LYS A 80 1.44 -18.70 -1.98
C LYS A 80 0.58 -19.67 -2.79
N GLY A 81 0.60 -20.95 -2.41
CA GLY A 81 -0.18 -21.99 -3.10
C GLY A 81 0.37 -22.27 -4.50
N ASP A 82 -0.51 -22.31 -5.50
CA ASP A 82 -0.13 -22.37 -6.91
C ASP A 82 0.38 -20.99 -7.33
N ALA A 83 1.70 -20.84 -7.40
CA ALA A 83 2.35 -19.56 -7.67
C ALA A 83 1.86 -18.95 -9.00
N VAL A 84 1.15 -17.83 -8.91
CA VAL A 84 0.68 -17.06 -10.07
C VAL A 84 1.80 -16.27 -10.74
N ALA A 85 2.86 -15.91 -9.98
CA ALA A 85 4.06 -15.28 -10.49
C ALA A 85 5.31 -15.82 -9.78
N ASN A 86 6.20 -16.43 -10.56
CA ASN A 86 7.40 -17.09 -10.08
C ASN A 86 8.66 -16.21 -10.27
N CYS A 87 9.83 -16.65 -9.81
CA CYS A 87 11.06 -15.83 -9.88
C CYS A 87 11.37 -15.35 -11.31
N VAL A 88 11.18 -16.25 -12.29
CA VAL A 88 11.49 -16.01 -13.70
C VAL A 88 10.50 -15.03 -14.34
N ALA A 89 9.25 -14.98 -13.85
CA ALA A 89 8.23 -14.08 -14.37
C ALA A 89 8.66 -12.61 -14.26
N CYS A 90 9.28 -12.23 -13.14
CA CYS A 90 9.74 -10.86 -12.92
C CYS A 90 11.20 -10.65 -13.35
N HIS A 91 12.09 -11.55 -12.92
CA HIS A 91 13.54 -11.37 -13.11
C HIS A 91 14.05 -11.87 -14.47
N GLY A 92 13.28 -12.70 -15.18
CA GLY A 92 13.81 -13.48 -16.29
C GLY A 92 14.63 -14.68 -15.81
N ASN A 93 15.29 -15.35 -16.75
CA ASN A 93 15.99 -16.60 -16.48
C ASN A 93 17.52 -16.44 -16.33
N SER A 94 18.05 -15.22 -16.27
CA SER A 94 19.49 -14.95 -16.13
C SER A 94 19.72 -13.94 -15.01
N HIS A 95 20.88 -14.01 -14.34
CA HIS A 95 21.29 -13.02 -13.35
C HIS A 95 21.61 -11.65 -13.96
N ASN A 96 22.04 -11.62 -15.23
CA ASN A 96 22.37 -10.37 -15.90
C ASN A 96 21.11 -9.51 -16.10
N GLY A 97 21.07 -8.33 -15.47
CA GLY A 97 19.92 -7.43 -15.54
C GLY A 97 18.66 -7.91 -14.81
N ALA A 98 18.73 -9.00 -14.05
CA ALA A 98 17.58 -9.60 -13.34
C ALA A 98 16.84 -8.60 -12.45
N ALA A 99 17.59 -7.84 -11.66
CA ALA A 99 17.03 -6.83 -10.76
C ALA A 99 16.52 -5.62 -11.55
N VAL A 100 17.26 -5.17 -12.57
CA VAL A 100 16.86 -4.05 -13.43
C VAL A 100 15.49 -4.30 -14.06
N LYS A 101 15.31 -5.47 -14.69
CA LYS A 101 14.03 -5.86 -15.30
C LYS A 101 12.89 -5.85 -14.29
N ALA A 102 13.09 -6.50 -13.13
CA ALA A 102 12.05 -6.64 -12.12
C ALA A 102 11.64 -5.31 -11.45
N ARG A 103 12.48 -4.28 -11.52
CA ARG A 103 12.18 -2.95 -10.95
C ARG A 103 11.32 -2.07 -11.84
N GLN A 104 11.22 -2.39 -13.13
CA GLN A 104 10.48 -1.61 -14.13
C GLN A 104 9.00 -2.00 -14.15
N ASP A 105 8.14 -1.00 -14.34
CA ASP A 105 6.68 -1.16 -14.20
C ASP A 105 6.07 -2.09 -15.27
N GLU A 106 6.68 -2.18 -16.45
CA GLU A 106 6.26 -3.08 -17.53
C GLU A 106 6.18 -4.54 -17.04
N THR A 107 7.07 -4.93 -16.13
CA THR A 107 7.07 -6.26 -15.52
C THR A 107 5.77 -6.53 -14.75
N CYS A 108 5.24 -5.53 -14.05
CA CYS A 108 3.99 -5.63 -13.30
C CYS A 108 2.78 -5.52 -14.24
N ILE A 109 2.82 -4.56 -15.17
CA ILE A 109 1.70 -4.22 -16.07
C ILE A 109 1.28 -5.41 -16.94
N ALA A 110 2.23 -6.26 -17.35
CA ALA A 110 1.99 -7.45 -18.16
C ALA A 110 0.94 -8.39 -17.56
N CYS A 111 0.90 -8.54 -16.23
CA CYS A 111 -0.07 -9.41 -15.54
C CYS A 111 -1.19 -8.63 -14.85
N HIS A 112 -0.94 -7.39 -14.41
CA HIS A 112 -1.95 -6.55 -13.76
C HIS A 112 -2.95 -5.91 -14.73
N GLY A 113 -3.06 -6.48 -15.93
CA GLY A 113 -4.15 -6.26 -16.87
C GLY A 113 -3.90 -5.15 -17.90
N GLY A 114 -2.68 -4.64 -17.98
CA GLY A 114 -2.34 -3.56 -18.89
C GLY A 114 -2.82 -2.18 -18.44
N GLU A 115 -2.41 -1.15 -19.18
CA GLU A 115 -2.58 0.27 -18.83
C GLU A 115 -4.03 0.72 -18.58
N ARG A 116 -5.01 -0.03 -19.10
CA ARG A 116 -6.44 0.33 -19.01
C ARG A 116 -7.17 -0.35 -17.85
N LYS A 117 -6.55 -1.30 -17.15
CA LYS A 117 -7.21 -1.97 -16.03
C LYS A 117 -7.06 -1.16 -14.75
N PRO A 118 -8.06 -1.18 -13.85
CA PRO A 118 -8.14 -0.24 -12.73
C PRO A 118 -6.88 -0.10 -11.88
N VAL A 119 -6.18 -1.20 -11.60
CA VAL A 119 -4.97 -1.20 -10.77
C VAL A 119 -3.87 -0.37 -11.44
N VAL A 120 -3.52 -0.68 -12.69
CA VAL A 120 -2.47 0.04 -13.42
C VAL A 120 -2.93 1.45 -13.79
N HIS A 121 -4.15 1.60 -14.29
CA HIS A 121 -4.66 2.89 -14.76
C HIS A 121 -4.74 3.92 -13.63
N SER A 122 -5.15 3.51 -12.43
CA SER A 122 -5.17 4.41 -11.27
C SER A 122 -3.75 4.89 -10.92
N TYR A 123 -2.77 4.00 -10.85
CA TYR A 123 -1.38 4.39 -10.63
C TYR A 123 -0.83 5.28 -11.76
N ALA A 124 -1.03 4.90 -13.02
CA ALA A 124 -0.52 5.63 -14.20
C ALA A 124 -1.05 7.08 -14.27
N ASN A 125 -2.29 7.32 -13.82
CA ASN A 125 -2.88 8.67 -13.76
C ASN A 125 -2.62 9.40 -12.43
N SER A 126 -1.84 8.82 -11.52
CA SER A 126 -1.37 9.52 -10.32
C SER A 126 -0.20 10.44 -10.65
N LYS A 127 0.14 11.35 -9.73
CA LYS A 127 1.37 12.15 -9.86
C LYS A 127 2.62 11.27 -9.92
N HIS A 128 2.63 10.15 -9.19
CA HIS A 128 3.77 9.24 -9.19
C HIS A 128 3.97 8.57 -10.56
N GLY A 129 2.90 8.02 -11.12
CA GLY A 129 2.92 7.36 -12.42
C GLY A 129 3.24 8.33 -13.57
N LEU A 130 2.72 9.56 -13.51
CA LEU A 130 3.05 10.59 -14.50
C LEU A 130 4.53 10.97 -14.48
N ILE A 131 5.11 11.22 -13.30
CA ILE A 131 6.55 11.55 -13.20
C ILE A 131 7.39 10.35 -13.66
N LEU A 132 7.02 9.13 -13.30
CA LEU A 132 7.73 7.91 -13.71
C LEU A 132 7.77 7.83 -15.23
N LYS A 133 6.61 7.90 -15.90
CA LYS A 133 6.48 7.83 -17.35
C LYS A 133 7.31 8.89 -18.08
N LEU A 134 7.47 10.07 -17.49
CA LEU A 134 8.23 11.19 -18.08
C LEU A 134 9.74 11.03 -17.89
N GLU A 135 10.19 10.32 -16.86
CA GLU A 135 11.59 10.34 -16.42
C GLU A 135 12.29 8.98 -16.45
N GLU A 136 11.57 7.85 -16.51
CA GLU A 136 12.08 6.47 -16.39
C GLU A 136 13.25 6.14 -17.33
N LYS A 137 13.27 6.71 -18.53
CA LYS A 137 14.33 6.50 -19.53
C LYS A 137 15.68 7.06 -19.10
N LYS A 138 15.70 7.98 -18.13
CA LYS A 138 16.91 8.64 -17.62
C LYS A 138 17.41 7.99 -16.32
N TRP A 139 16.69 7.01 -15.79
CA TRP A 139 16.98 6.46 -14.48
C TRP A 139 18.04 5.37 -14.50
N ASN A 140 18.85 5.35 -13.44
CA ASN A 140 19.74 4.23 -13.20
C ASN A 140 18.99 3.11 -12.46
N TRP A 141 18.46 2.16 -13.23
CA TRP A 141 17.71 1.02 -12.71
C TRP A 141 18.54 0.02 -11.89
N THR A 142 19.86 0.19 -11.79
CA THR A 142 20.71 -0.66 -10.94
C THR A 142 20.59 -0.31 -9.45
N GLN A 143 20.08 0.87 -9.11
CA GLN A 143 19.93 1.30 -7.72
C GLN A 143 18.92 0.45 -6.92
N PRO A 144 19.12 0.25 -5.61
CA PRO A 144 18.13 -0.40 -4.75
C PRO A 144 16.81 0.36 -4.64
N LEU A 145 15.71 -0.36 -4.43
CA LEU A 145 14.35 0.17 -4.22
C LEU A 145 14.16 0.73 -2.80
N ALA A 146 15.01 1.66 -2.37
CA ALA A 146 14.95 2.29 -1.06
C ALA A 146 15.62 3.67 -1.05
N GLN A 147 15.50 4.41 0.06
CA GLN A 147 16.26 5.63 0.35
C GLN A 147 16.09 6.74 -0.70
N ALA A 148 14.92 6.80 -1.34
CA ALA A 148 14.65 7.74 -2.43
C ALA A 148 15.66 7.70 -3.58
N ASN A 149 16.27 6.52 -3.84
CA ASN A 149 17.13 6.30 -5.00
C ASN A 149 16.43 6.58 -6.35
N TYR A 150 15.10 6.66 -6.33
CA TYR A 150 14.27 7.06 -7.44
C TYR A 150 13.43 8.27 -7.02
N ARG A 151 13.36 9.28 -7.88
CA ARG A 151 12.64 10.54 -7.59
C ARG A 151 11.15 10.31 -7.32
N THR A 152 10.55 9.33 -7.98
CA THR A 152 9.16 8.94 -7.78
C THR A 152 9.08 7.40 -7.70
N PRO A 153 8.17 6.83 -6.90
CA PRO A 153 8.06 5.39 -6.78
C PRO A 153 7.35 4.76 -7.98
N GLY A 154 7.92 3.68 -8.52
CA GLY A 154 7.23 2.71 -9.40
C GLY A 154 6.47 1.63 -8.63
N CYS A 155 5.82 0.71 -9.35
CA CYS A 155 5.13 -0.46 -8.79
C CYS A 155 6.04 -1.23 -7.82
N ALA A 156 7.24 -1.59 -8.28
CA ALA A 156 8.21 -2.36 -7.51
C ALA A 156 8.74 -1.57 -6.31
N TYR A 157 8.93 -0.25 -6.44
CA TYR A 157 9.44 0.57 -5.34
C TYR A 157 8.57 0.50 -4.11
N CYS A 158 7.25 0.59 -4.28
CA CYS A 158 6.31 0.47 -3.16
C CYS A 158 6.13 -1.00 -2.75
N HIS A 159 5.72 -1.87 -3.67
CA HIS A 159 5.30 -3.23 -3.32
C HIS A 159 6.46 -4.18 -2.97
N MET A 160 7.70 -3.80 -3.28
CA MET A 160 8.92 -4.58 -3.04
C MET A 160 10.04 -3.73 -2.43
N HIS A 161 9.65 -2.72 -1.65
CA HIS A 161 10.56 -1.80 -0.99
C HIS A 161 11.63 -2.51 -0.18
N ALA A 162 12.87 -1.97 -0.18
CA ALA A 162 14.01 -2.53 0.54
C ALA A 162 14.25 -4.02 0.25
N ALA A 163 13.99 -4.45 -0.99
CA ALA A 163 14.10 -5.84 -1.46
C ALA A 163 13.12 -6.83 -0.78
N GLY A 164 12.02 -6.34 -0.19
CA GLY A 164 10.94 -7.19 0.27
C GLY A 164 10.32 -7.99 -0.88
N HIS A 165 10.18 -9.30 -0.72
CA HIS A 165 9.57 -10.17 -1.74
C HIS A 165 8.13 -10.58 -1.40
N ASN A 166 7.60 -10.06 -0.29
CA ASN A 166 6.20 -10.20 0.06
C ASN A 166 5.37 -9.02 -0.45
N VAL A 167 4.95 -9.10 -1.71
CA VAL A 167 4.13 -8.05 -2.37
C VAL A 167 2.78 -7.78 -1.69
N SER A 168 2.33 -8.66 -0.80
CA SER A 168 1.08 -8.51 -0.05
C SER A 168 1.18 -7.54 1.13
N THR A 169 2.39 -7.17 1.56
CA THR A 169 2.62 -6.29 2.72
C THR A 169 1.99 -4.91 2.59
N MET A 170 1.66 -4.48 1.37
CA MET A 170 1.02 -3.21 1.05
C MET A 170 -0.39 -3.33 0.45
N VAL A 171 -0.92 -4.54 0.33
CA VAL A 171 -2.20 -4.77 -0.37
C VAL A 171 -3.27 -5.14 0.64
N ARG A 172 -4.31 -4.31 0.74
CA ARG A 172 -5.48 -4.60 1.58
C ARG A 172 -6.26 -5.79 1.04
N ASN A 173 -6.84 -6.58 1.95
CA ASN A 173 -7.80 -7.62 1.62
C ASN A 173 -8.98 -7.12 0.75
N ALA A 174 -9.59 -8.03 0.00
CA ALA A 174 -10.68 -7.76 -0.94
C ALA A 174 -11.96 -7.22 -0.28
N ASP A 175 -12.21 -7.53 1.00
CA ASP A 175 -13.38 -7.00 1.71
C ASP A 175 -13.15 -5.58 2.22
N LEU A 176 -13.47 -4.61 1.36
CA LEU A 176 -13.33 -3.18 1.65
C LEU A 176 -14.41 -2.63 2.59
N LEU A 177 -15.41 -3.42 3.01
CA LEU A 177 -16.43 -2.98 3.96
C LEU A 177 -15.98 -3.07 5.42
N GLN A 178 -14.96 -3.88 5.70
CA GLN A 178 -14.36 -3.97 7.03
C GLN A 178 -13.51 -2.74 7.29
N LYS A 179 -13.72 -2.05 8.42
CA LYS A 179 -12.98 -0.82 8.77
C LYS A 179 -11.57 -1.12 9.24
N ASP A 180 -11.43 -2.06 10.17
CA ASP A 180 -10.20 -2.21 10.96
C ASP A 180 -9.87 -3.68 11.21
N SER A 181 -8.58 -4.00 11.08
CA SER A 181 -8.00 -5.29 11.42
C SER A 181 -6.53 -5.09 11.78
N LYS A 182 -5.92 -6.04 12.52
CA LYS A 182 -4.47 -6.03 12.77
C LYS A 182 -3.66 -5.97 11.46
N GLU A 183 -4.18 -6.58 10.41
CA GLU A 183 -3.64 -6.51 9.05
C GLU A 183 -3.56 -5.06 8.54
N MET A 184 -4.61 -4.25 8.75
CA MET A 184 -4.59 -2.85 8.32
C MET A 184 -3.51 -2.00 9.00
N GLU A 185 -3.20 -2.25 10.27
CA GLU A 185 -2.12 -1.52 10.93
C GLU A 185 -0.76 -1.91 10.35
N SER A 186 -0.53 -3.20 10.08
CA SER A 186 0.70 -3.65 9.44
C SER A 186 0.90 -3.07 8.04
N ILE A 187 -0.17 -2.94 7.25
CA ILE A 187 -0.13 -2.29 5.93
C ILE A 187 0.21 -0.81 6.07
N LYS A 188 -0.39 -0.12 7.05
CA LYS A 188 -0.09 1.29 7.31
C LYS A 188 1.37 1.48 7.70
N ASP A 189 1.92 0.63 8.57
CA ASP A 189 3.33 0.70 8.97
C ASP A 189 4.27 0.48 7.79
N ALA A 190 4.02 -0.54 6.96
CA ALA A 190 4.78 -0.75 5.74
C ALA A 190 4.71 0.47 4.80
N THR A 191 3.51 1.04 4.64
CA THR A 191 3.31 2.24 3.79
C THR A 191 4.04 3.46 4.34
N ARG A 192 4.03 3.68 5.67
CA ARG A 192 4.76 4.78 6.32
C ARG A 192 6.26 4.69 6.05
N GLN A 193 6.84 3.49 6.15
CA GLN A 193 8.26 3.25 5.91
C GLN A 193 8.69 3.62 4.49
N ILE A 194 7.79 3.47 3.51
CA ILE A 194 8.06 3.77 2.11
C ILE A 194 7.85 5.26 1.82
N CYS A 195 6.74 5.83 2.31
CA CYS A 195 6.42 7.23 2.06
C CYS A 195 7.45 8.18 2.66
N GLN A 196 8.07 7.83 3.79
CA GLN A 196 9.06 8.67 4.47
C GLN A 196 10.38 8.82 3.71
N ASP A 197 10.66 7.99 2.70
CA ASP A 197 11.82 8.18 1.84
C ASP A 197 11.76 9.52 1.11
N CYS A 198 10.56 9.95 0.68
CA CYS A 198 10.37 11.13 -0.16
C CYS A 198 9.49 12.22 0.48
N HIS A 199 8.68 11.88 1.49
CA HIS A 199 7.68 12.78 2.05
C HIS A 199 7.82 12.96 3.56
N ALA A 200 7.55 14.18 4.03
CA ALA A 200 7.50 14.46 5.47
C ALA A 200 6.40 13.64 6.17
N PRO A 201 6.65 13.11 7.38
CA PRO A 201 5.67 12.31 8.13
C PRO A 201 4.29 12.93 8.27
N ARG A 202 4.23 14.23 8.58
CA ARG A 202 2.97 14.97 8.68
C ARG A 202 2.14 14.94 7.39
N TYR A 203 2.79 14.94 6.23
CA TYR A 203 2.10 14.95 4.93
C TYR A 203 1.40 13.62 4.70
N PHE A 204 2.13 12.50 4.77
CA PHE A 204 1.53 11.20 4.49
C PHE A 204 0.55 10.74 5.60
N SER A 205 0.76 11.12 6.86
CA SER A 205 -0.22 10.86 7.93
C SER A 205 -1.57 11.50 7.60
N ARG A 206 -1.56 12.77 7.14
CA ARG A 206 -2.78 13.46 6.71
C ARG A 206 -3.40 12.82 5.46
N LEU A 207 -2.59 12.34 4.52
CA LEU A 207 -3.10 11.62 3.36
C LEU A 207 -3.82 10.33 3.75
N PHE A 208 -3.29 9.56 4.71
CA PHE A 208 -3.95 8.34 5.19
C PHE A 208 -5.27 8.65 5.91
N ASP A 209 -5.30 9.66 6.77
CA ASP A 209 -6.51 10.07 7.46
C ASP A 209 -7.60 10.52 6.48
N ASN A 210 -7.23 11.30 5.46
CA ASN A 210 -8.15 11.72 4.41
C ASN A 210 -8.61 10.54 3.56
N GLY A 211 -7.71 9.61 3.25
CA GLY A 211 -8.00 8.38 2.52
C GLY A 211 -9.05 7.53 3.23
N GLU A 212 -8.88 7.24 4.52
CA GLU A 212 -9.85 6.43 5.27
C GLU A 212 -11.19 7.14 5.44
N LYS A 213 -11.21 8.48 5.61
CA LYS A 213 -12.46 9.26 5.60
C LYS A 213 -13.18 9.14 4.26
N MET A 214 -12.45 9.24 3.15
CA MET A 214 -13.01 9.11 1.81
C MET A 214 -13.54 7.69 1.56
N LEU A 215 -12.79 6.66 1.97
CA LEU A 215 -13.25 5.28 1.87
C LEU A 215 -14.48 5.04 2.75
N GLU A 216 -14.56 5.67 3.92
CA GLU A 216 -15.74 5.56 4.77
C GLU A 216 -16.99 6.18 4.13
N ILE A 217 -16.85 7.31 3.43
CA ILE A 217 -17.95 7.88 2.64
C ILE A 217 -18.42 6.87 1.59
N ALA A 218 -17.50 6.21 0.89
CA ALA A 218 -17.84 5.16 -0.07
C ALA A 218 -18.55 3.96 0.59
N ARG A 219 -18.07 3.50 1.76
CA ARG A 219 -18.69 2.41 2.52
C ARG A 219 -20.10 2.78 2.99
N MET A 220 -20.35 4.03 3.40
CA MET A 220 -21.69 4.51 3.77
C MET A 220 -22.69 4.34 2.63
N LYS A 221 -22.33 4.75 1.42
CA LYS A 221 -23.18 4.60 0.22
C LYS A 221 -23.51 3.13 -0.05
N VAL A 222 -22.53 2.24 0.07
CA VAL A 222 -22.73 0.79 -0.12
C VAL A 222 -23.63 0.20 0.97
N ARG A 223 -23.47 0.61 2.24
CA ARG A 223 -24.35 0.17 3.33
C ARG A 223 -25.79 0.64 3.12
N GLU A 224 -25.98 1.87 2.65
CA GLU A 224 -27.30 2.38 2.31
C GLU A 224 -27.96 1.54 1.19
N ALA A 225 -27.24 1.24 0.12
CA ALA A 225 -27.73 0.38 -0.95
C ALA A 225 -28.12 -1.02 -0.45
N ARG A 226 -27.30 -1.61 0.42
CA ARG A 226 -27.59 -2.89 1.07
C ARG A 226 -28.90 -2.84 1.87
N ASP A 227 -29.07 -1.80 2.69
CA ASP A 227 -30.20 -1.69 3.59
C ASP A 227 -31.50 -1.44 2.81
N LEU A 228 -31.44 -0.68 1.70
CA LEU A 228 -32.55 -0.53 0.75
C LEU A 228 -32.96 -1.87 0.12
N LEU A 229 -32.00 -2.67 -0.33
CA LEU A 229 -32.27 -4.00 -0.90
C LEU A 229 -32.85 -4.96 0.14
N LEU A 230 -32.33 -4.95 1.38
CA LEU A 230 -32.87 -5.76 2.48
C LEU A 230 -34.35 -5.45 2.76
N GLN A 231 -34.74 -4.18 2.68
CA GLN A 231 -36.15 -3.79 2.82
C GLN A 231 -36.98 -4.21 1.59
N ALA A 232 -36.45 -4.01 0.38
CA ALA A 232 -37.13 -4.34 -0.87
C ALA A 232 -37.41 -5.85 -1.00
N ARG A 233 -36.49 -6.71 -0.55
CA ARG A 233 -36.66 -8.18 -0.53
C ARG A 233 -37.84 -8.67 0.30
N LYS A 234 -38.39 -7.83 1.20
CA LYS A 234 -39.61 -8.14 1.95
C LYS A 234 -40.89 -7.93 1.12
N GLN A 235 -40.80 -7.21 0.00
CA GLN A 235 -41.96 -6.73 -0.76
C GLN A 235 -42.00 -7.19 -2.22
N TYR A 236 -40.85 -7.57 -2.78
CA TYR A 236 -40.66 -7.93 -4.19
C TYR A 236 -39.89 -9.25 -4.30
N SER A 237 -40.13 -9.97 -5.39
CA SER A 237 -39.46 -11.21 -5.73
C SER A 237 -38.00 -11.00 -6.15
N THR A 238 -37.23 -12.09 -6.14
CA THR A 238 -35.84 -12.10 -6.59
C THR A 238 -35.68 -11.65 -8.04
N GLU A 239 -36.60 -12.04 -8.93
CA GLU A 239 -36.53 -11.63 -10.34
C GLU A 239 -36.82 -10.14 -10.54
N GLU A 240 -37.80 -9.58 -9.81
CA GLU A 240 -38.07 -8.14 -9.84
C GLU A 240 -36.87 -7.32 -9.35
N LEU A 241 -36.15 -7.80 -8.32
CA LEU A 241 -35.00 -7.10 -7.74
C LEU A 241 -33.68 -7.34 -8.47
N LYS A 242 -33.63 -8.27 -9.42
CA LYS A 242 -32.41 -8.65 -10.15
C LYS A 242 -31.63 -7.46 -10.74
N PRO A 243 -32.27 -6.43 -11.35
CA PRO A 243 -31.53 -5.26 -11.82
C PRO A 243 -30.82 -4.50 -10.69
N ALA A 244 -31.50 -4.32 -9.55
CA ALA A 244 -30.97 -3.62 -8.39
C ALA A 244 -29.86 -4.43 -7.69
N GLU A 245 -30.03 -5.75 -7.58
CA GLU A 245 -29.02 -6.66 -7.04
C GLU A 245 -27.74 -6.67 -7.90
N LYS A 246 -27.88 -6.79 -9.23
CA LYS A 246 -26.74 -6.73 -10.16
C LYS A 246 -25.98 -5.42 -9.99
N ARG A 247 -26.71 -4.30 -9.89
CA ARG A 247 -26.12 -2.97 -9.69
C ARG A 247 -25.38 -2.88 -8.34
N TYR A 248 -25.94 -3.45 -7.28
CA TYR A 248 -25.27 -3.49 -5.97
C TYR A 248 -23.98 -4.33 -5.99
N GLN A 249 -23.95 -5.43 -6.74
CA GLN A 249 -22.70 -6.20 -6.91
C GLN A 249 -21.63 -5.40 -7.67
N GLU A 250 -22.01 -4.67 -8.71
CA GLU A 250 -21.10 -3.77 -9.45
C GLU A 250 -20.58 -2.65 -8.54
N MET A 251 -21.47 -2.00 -7.79
CA MET A 251 -21.14 -0.96 -6.80
C MET A 251 -20.06 -1.43 -5.81
N ARG A 252 -20.17 -2.66 -5.33
CA ARG A 252 -19.21 -3.27 -4.38
C ARG A 252 -17.91 -3.72 -5.01
N SER A 253 -17.99 -4.43 -6.12
CA SER A 253 -16.82 -5.12 -6.72
C SER A 253 -15.98 -4.20 -7.60
N VAL A 254 -16.59 -3.14 -8.16
CA VAL A 254 -15.94 -2.22 -9.09
C VAL A 254 -15.75 -0.85 -8.46
N HIS A 255 -16.82 -0.12 -8.15
CA HIS A 255 -16.70 1.31 -7.82
C HIS A 255 -16.17 1.55 -6.39
N LEU A 256 -16.52 0.72 -5.41
CA LEU A 256 -15.89 0.77 -4.08
C LEU A 256 -14.39 0.46 -4.17
N LYS A 257 -14.03 -0.54 -5.00
CA LYS A 257 -12.63 -0.88 -5.26
C LYS A 257 -11.89 0.26 -5.96
N ASN A 258 -12.53 0.96 -6.89
CA ASN A 258 -11.94 2.12 -7.55
C ASN A 258 -11.62 3.25 -6.57
N VAL A 259 -12.52 3.55 -5.61
CA VAL A 259 -12.22 4.53 -4.55
C VAL A 259 -10.98 4.11 -3.76
N TYR A 260 -10.91 2.84 -3.35
CA TYR A 260 -9.72 2.33 -2.65
C TYR A 260 -8.45 2.45 -3.49
N LEU A 261 -8.48 2.08 -4.78
CA LEU A 261 -7.35 2.24 -5.69
C LEU A 261 -6.94 3.71 -5.85
N GLY A 262 -7.91 4.63 -5.93
CA GLY A 262 -7.66 6.05 -5.96
C GLY A 262 -6.95 6.56 -4.72
N ILE A 263 -7.32 6.05 -3.54
CA ILE A 263 -6.64 6.36 -2.28
C ILE A 263 -5.24 5.75 -2.27
N ALA A 264 -5.13 4.46 -2.54
CA ALA A 264 -3.86 3.73 -2.46
C ALA A 264 -2.80 4.28 -3.43
N HIS A 265 -3.20 4.60 -4.66
CA HIS A 265 -2.31 5.12 -5.68
C HIS A 265 -2.30 6.65 -5.78
N GLN A 266 -3.04 7.37 -4.93
CA GLN A 266 -3.15 8.84 -4.98
C GLN A 266 -3.58 9.35 -6.37
N SER A 267 -4.60 8.70 -6.94
CA SER A 267 -5.12 8.97 -8.27
C SER A 267 -6.42 9.78 -8.20
N PRO A 268 -6.41 11.09 -8.54
CA PRO A 268 -7.59 11.95 -8.41
C PRO A 268 -8.80 11.42 -9.19
N ASP A 269 -8.59 10.85 -10.37
CA ASP A 269 -9.69 10.31 -11.21
C ASP A 269 -10.39 9.12 -10.55
N TYR A 270 -9.66 8.29 -9.81
CA TYR A 270 -10.23 7.14 -9.10
C TYR A 270 -10.82 7.51 -7.74
N GLN A 271 -10.34 8.59 -7.14
CA GLN A 271 -10.96 9.19 -5.96
C GLN A 271 -12.29 9.87 -6.34
N TRP A 272 -12.31 10.56 -7.47
CA TRP A 272 -13.48 11.19 -8.07
C TRP A 272 -14.09 10.32 -9.17
N TRP A 273 -13.96 10.66 -10.46
CA TRP A 273 -14.77 10.18 -11.58
C TRP A 273 -15.10 8.68 -11.59
N TYR A 274 -14.10 7.81 -11.42
CA TYR A 274 -14.28 6.36 -11.44
C TYR A 274 -14.68 5.75 -10.09
N GLY A 275 -14.68 6.56 -9.02
CA GLY A 275 -14.93 6.18 -7.64
C GLY A 275 -16.21 6.79 -7.07
N GLN A 276 -16.10 7.95 -6.41
CA GLN A 276 -17.20 8.52 -5.60
C GLN A 276 -18.49 8.79 -6.38
N PRO A 277 -18.50 9.49 -7.54
CA PRO A 277 -19.71 9.72 -8.33
C PRO A 277 -20.23 8.43 -8.97
N ALA A 278 -19.34 7.48 -9.28
CA ALA A 278 -19.77 6.18 -9.81
C ALA A 278 -20.59 5.41 -8.75
N LEU A 279 -20.17 5.46 -7.48
CA LEU A 279 -20.96 4.96 -6.35
C LEU A 279 -22.29 5.70 -6.18
N ASP A 280 -22.30 7.03 -6.32
CA ASP A 280 -23.53 7.81 -6.26
C ASP A 280 -24.50 7.41 -7.39
N GLY A 281 -23.99 7.27 -8.61
CA GLY A 281 -24.76 6.81 -9.76
C GLY A 281 -25.33 5.41 -9.56
N ASP A 282 -24.58 4.51 -8.94
CA ASP A 282 -25.11 3.18 -8.62
C ASP A 282 -26.20 3.21 -7.56
N LEU A 283 -26.01 3.96 -6.48
CA LEU A 283 -27.01 4.12 -5.43
C LEU A 283 -28.30 4.73 -5.98
N LEU A 284 -28.19 5.76 -6.83
CA LEU A 284 -29.34 6.38 -7.50
C LEU A 284 -30.06 5.38 -8.41
N ARG A 285 -29.33 4.57 -9.18
CA ARG A 285 -29.93 3.52 -10.02
C ARG A 285 -30.65 2.45 -9.21
N ILE A 286 -30.08 2.02 -8.08
CA ILE A 286 -30.71 1.07 -7.16
C ILE A 286 -32.02 1.64 -6.60
N LYS A 287 -31.97 2.88 -6.10
CA LYS A 287 -33.16 3.61 -5.62
C LYS A 287 -34.23 3.73 -6.71
N GLY A 288 -33.82 4.10 -7.92
CA GLY A 288 -34.69 4.21 -9.09
C GLY A 288 -35.39 2.89 -9.42
N SER A 289 -34.66 1.78 -9.49
CA SER A 289 -35.22 0.46 -9.74
C SER A 289 -36.25 0.04 -8.67
N ILE A 290 -35.96 0.25 -7.38
CA ILE A 290 -36.89 -0.08 -6.29
C ILE A 290 -38.12 0.83 -6.33
N SER A 291 -37.93 2.13 -6.60
CA SER A 291 -39.03 3.09 -6.71
C SER A 291 -39.95 2.75 -7.88
N GLU A 292 -39.41 2.25 -8.99
CA GLU A 292 -40.21 1.83 -10.14
C GLU A 292 -41.12 0.65 -9.81
N LEU A 293 -40.58 -0.38 -9.15
CA LEU A 293 -41.38 -1.51 -8.69
C LEU A 293 -42.52 -1.07 -7.76
N ARG A 294 -42.26 -0.09 -6.88
CA ARG A 294 -43.28 0.49 -6.00
C ARG A 294 -44.39 1.18 -6.80
N ARG A 295 -44.04 1.93 -7.86
CA ARG A 295 -45.03 2.60 -8.72
C ARG A 295 -45.90 1.59 -9.46
N ILE A 296 -45.29 0.56 -10.05
CA ILE A 296 -46.01 -0.49 -10.76
C ILE A 296 -46.99 -1.20 -9.82
N LYS A 297 -46.52 -1.63 -8.64
CA LYS A 297 -47.36 -2.31 -7.64
C LYS A 297 -48.55 -1.46 -7.20
N ASN A 298 -48.33 -0.17 -6.93
CA ASN A 298 -49.39 0.75 -6.54
C ASN A 298 -50.41 0.98 -7.67
N ALA A 299 -49.96 1.07 -8.92
CA ALA A 299 -50.85 1.22 -10.08
C ALA A 299 -51.73 -0.03 -10.28
N THR A 300 -51.16 -1.23 -10.15
CA THR A 300 -51.91 -2.49 -10.24
C THR A 300 -52.97 -2.61 -9.14
N LEU A 301 -52.64 -2.25 -7.90
CA LEU A 301 -53.59 -2.23 -6.79
C LEU A 301 -54.73 -1.23 -7.01
N GLY A 302 -54.40 -0.04 -7.54
CA GLY A 302 -55.40 0.98 -7.87
C GLY A 302 -56.38 0.52 -8.95
N GLN A 303 -55.88 -0.15 -10.01
CA GLN A 303 -56.72 -0.72 -11.07
C GLN A 303 -57.62 -1.85 -10.57
N GLN A 304 -57.11 -2.73 -9.71
CA GLN A 304 -57.92 -3.81 -9.11
C GLN A 304 -59.05 -3.27 -8.23
N THR A 305 -58.81 -2.15 -7.53
CA THR A 305 -59.83 -1.52 -6.68
C THR A 305 -60.91 -0.83 -7.50
N GLN A 306 -60.58 -0.27 -8.67
CA GLN A 306 -61.55 0.34 -9.58
C GLN A 306 -62.42 -0.67 -10.33
N CYS A 307 -61.90 -1.85 -10.71
CA CYS A 307 -62.70 -2.89 -11.36
C CYS A 307 -63.63 -3.67 -10.41
N ALA A 308 -63.48 -3.49 -9.10
CA ALA A 308 -64.29 -4.15 -8.07
C ALA A 308 -65.47 -3.28 -7.58
N GLN A 309 -65.59 -2.05 -8.07
CA GLN A 309 -66.71 -1.12 -7.83
C GLN A 309 -67.65 -1.10 -9.04
#